data_AF-A0A146KL67-F1
#
_entry.id   AF-A0A146KL67-F1
#
_cell.length_a   1.000
_cell.length_b   1.000
_cell.length_c   1.000
_cell.angle_alpha   90.00
_cell.angle_beta   90.00
_cell.angle_gamma   90.00
#
_symmetry.space_group_name_H-M   'P 1'
#
loop_
_entity.id
_entity.type
_entity.pdbx_description
1 polymer ?
#
loop_
_entity_poly.entity_id
_entity_poly.type
_entity_poly.pdbx_seq_one_letter_code
_entity_poly.pdbx_strand_id
1 'polypeptide(L)'
;LDFQGSKDPPNSASRVAGTTGTYQHIWLFVVVVVFLLFFVCFFFVSNARMEFKMFGCFDNFVPCNNTGVPDHTPMNYALHHLERLLQNISTELKEKWSKDGIDKTDLQLDKLDVVLIGFSKGCVVLNQFLYEFHYLKTLTPDDETMSDLVNRIHDMYWLDGGHSGGKNTWITSRSLLETLARLGINVHIHVTPYQINDDRRPWIRKEEKAFGDWLKKLGASVTRTVHFENQVPTLKSHLEVLDVFKPDVT
;
A
#
# COMPACT_ATOMS: atom_id res chain seq x y z
N LEU A 1 11.36 -16.46 -77.45
CA LEU A 1 12.20 -16.01 -76.33
C LEU A 1 11.29 -15.85 -75.11
N ASP A 2 11.11 -16.91 -74.33
CA ASP A 2 11.53 -17.03 -72.92
C ASP A 2 11.65 -15.73 -72.08
N PHE A 3 11.24 -15.64 -70.80
CA PHE A 3 10.82 -16.66 -69.79
C PHE A 3 9.80 -16.07 -68.76
N GLN A 4 9.35 -16.89 -67.80
CA GLN A 4 8.47 -16.59 -66.63
C GLN A 4 9.11 -15.55 -65.65
N GLY A 5 8.49 -14.89 -64.65
CA GLY A 5 7.15 -14.87 -63.99
C GLY A 5 7.11 -13.67 -62.98
N SER A 6 6.39 -13.57 -61.84
CA SER A 6 5.34 -14.37 -61.18
C SER A 6 4.77 -13.67 -59.90
N LYS A 7 3.43 -13.52 -59.77
CA LYS A 7 2.57 -13.39 -58.54
C LYS A 7 2.56 -12.14 -57.60
N ASP A 8 1.39 -11.48 -57.61
CA ASP A 8 0.50 -11.12 -56.47
C ASP A 8 0.69 -9.84 -55.58
N PRO A 9 -0.40 -9.31 -54.94
CA PRO A 9 -0.58 -7.88 -54.56
C PRO A 9 -0.70 -7.67 -53.02
N PRO A 10 -1.40 -6.63 -52.46
CA PRO A 10 -1.49 -5.20 -52.76
C PRO A 10 -0.81 -4.34 -51.66
N ASN A 11 -0.55 -3.03 -51.89
CA ASN A 11 0.22 -2.21 -50.95
C ASN A 11 -0.61 -1.29 -50.03
N SER A 12 -0.53 -1.56 -48.72
CA SER A 12 -0.44 -0.58 -47.61
C SER A 12 -1.51 0.51 -47.40
N ALA A 13 -2.47 0.23 -46.51
CA ALA A 13 -3.04 1.23 -45.59
C ALA A 13 -2.93 0.69 -44.15
N SER A 14 -2.04 1.26 -43.33
CA SER A 14 -1.78 0.76 -41.97
C SER A 14 -1.21 1.84 -41.05
N ARG A 15 -1.60 1.78 -39.77
CA ARG A 15 -1.07 2.53 -38.59
C ARG A 15 -1.26 4.05 -38.53
N VAL A 16 -2.46 4.51 -38.14
CA VAL A 16 -2.63 5.57 -37.11
C VAL A 16 -3.90 5.30 -36.26
N ALA A 17 -3.94 4.19 -35.52
CA ALA A 17 -5.00 3.90 -34.54
C ALA A 17 -4.53 2.80 -33.57
N GLY A 18 -3.74 3.14 -32.54
CA GLY A 18 -3.20 2.10 -31.64
C GLY A 18 -2.27 2.54 -30.51
N THR A 19 -2.23 3.82 -30.13
CA THR A 19 -1.33 4.32 -29.08
C THR A 19 -2.01 5.10 -27.95
N THR A 20 -3.29 5.46 -28.06
CA THR A 20 -4.03 6.15 -26.97
C THR A 20 -4.75 5.20 -26.02
N GLY A 21 -5.15 4.00 -26.47
CA GLY A 21 -5.85 3.02 -25.62
C GLY A 21 -4.95 2.27 -24.63
N THR A 22 -3.66 2.10 -24.96
CA THR A 22 -2.73 1.33 -24.12
C THR A 22 -2.33 2.07 -22.84
N TYR A 23 -2.08 3.38 -22.91
CA TYR A 23 -1.69 4.17 -21.74
C TYR A 23 -2.81 4.32 -20.70
N GLN A 24 -4.09 4.41 -21.13
CA GLN A 24 -5.22 4.43 -20.18
C GLN A 24 -5.40 3.11 -19.44
N HIS A 25 -5.07 1.97 -20.06
CA HIS A 25 -5.15 0.68 -19.38
C HIS A 25 -3.96 0.42 -18.45
N ILE A 26 -2.74 0.84 -18.80
CA ILE A 26 -1.57 0.73 -17.90
C ILE A 26 -1.80 1.53 -16.60
N TRP A 27 -2.37 2.74 -16.72
CA TRP A 27 -2.77 3.56 -15.56
C TRP A 27 -3.77 2.86 -14.62
N LEU A 28 -4.58 1.93 -15.12
CA LEU A 28 -5.54 1.18 -14.29
C LEU A 28 -4.89 0.09 -13.43
N PHE A 29 -3.69 -0.40 -13.80
CA PHE A 29 -3.03 -1.51 -13.08
C PHE A 29 -2.16 -1.04 -11.91
N VAL A 30 -1.63 0.18 -11.97
CA VAL A 30 -0.85 0.80 -10.88
C VAL A 30 -1.72 1.10 -9.64
N VAL A 31 -3.05 1.15 -9.80
CA VAL A 31 -4.03 1.43 -8.73
C VAL A 31 -4.26 0.24 -7.78
N VAL A 32 -3.79 -0.97 -8.11
CA VAL A 32 -4.34 -2.21 -7.54
C VAL A 32 -4.00 -2.47 -6.06
N VAL A 33 -2.87 -2.01 -5.52
CA VAL A 33 -2.60 -2.19 -4.06
C VAL A 33 -3.38 -1.19 -3.20
N VAL A 34 -3.71 -0.01 -3.75
CA VAL A 34 -4.56 1.00 -3.09
C VAL A 34 -5.97 0.45 -2.86
N PHE A 35 -6.51 -0.25 -3.86
CA PHE A 35 -7.86 -0.81 -3.77
C PHE A 35 -7.92 -2.13 -3.00
N LEU A 36 -6.84 -2.92 -2.96
CA LEU A 36 -6.87 -4.22 -2.28
C LEU A 36 -7.06 -4.10 -0.76
N LEU A 37 -6.48 -3.13 -0.06
CA LEU A 37 -6.77 -2.97 1.37
C LEU A 37 -8.21 -2.48 1.66
N PHE A 38 -8.88 -1.86 0.69
CA PHE A 38 -10.31 -1.51 0.83
C PHE A 38 -11.22 -2.68 0.44
N PHE A 39 -10.97 -3.34 -0.70
CA PHE A 39 -11.79 -4.44 -1.22
C PHE A 39 -11.54 -5.78 -0.53
N VAL A 40 -10.34 -6.08 -0.05
CA VAL A 40 -10.09 -7.26 0.82
C VAL A 40 -10.81 -7.06 2.16
N CYS A 41 -10.87 -5.83 2.67
CA CYS A 41 -11.66 -5.45 3.85
C CYS A 41 -13.17 -5.23 3.58
N PHE A 42 -13.67 -5.47 2.36
CA PHE A 42 -15.11 -5.40 2.06
C PHE A 42 -15.67 -6.70 1.44
N PHE A 43 -14.85 -7.49 0.73
CA PHE A 43 -15.22 -8.75 0.08
C PHE A 43 -14.45 -9.99 0.59
N PHE A 44 -13.24 -9.85 1.15
CA PHE A 44 -12.50 -10.95 1.78
C PHE A 44 -12.57 -10.93 3.32
N VAL A 45 -13.61 -10.28 3.88
CA VAL A 45 -13.97 -10.34 5.31
C VAL A 45 -14.59 -11.70 5.66
N SER A 46 -13.82 -12.77 5.46
CA SER A 46 -14.06 -14.08 6.09
C SER A 46 -13.17 -14.28 7.32
N ASN A 47 -12.11 -13.47 7.50
CA ASN A 47 -11.14 -13.59 8.59
C ASN A 47 -10.76 -12.25 9.26
N ALA A 48 -11.51 -11.18 9.00
CA ALA A 48 -11.38 -9.93 9.77
C ALA A 48 -12.52 -9.86 10.80
N ARG A 49 -12.18 -9.86 12.09
CA ARG A 49 -13.20 -9.87 13.15
C ARG A 49 -13.82 -8.48 13.32
N MET A 50 -15.04 -8.29 12.82
CA MET A 50 -15.84 -7.09 13.12
C MET A 50 -16.46 -7.18 14.52
N GLU A 51 -15.69 -6.83 15.56
CA GLU A 51 -16.22 -6.72 16.91
C GLU A 51 -17.11 -5.48 17.07
N PHE A 52 -18.27 -5.67 17.70
CA PHE A 52 -19.27 -4.62 17.99
C PHE A 52 -19.74 -3.77 16.78
N LYS A 53 -19.63 -4.29 15.54
CA LYS A 53 -20.02 -3.61 14.28
C LYS A 53 -19.32 -2.26 14.01
N MET A 54 -18.25 -1.92 14.74
CA MET A 54 -17.68 -0.55 14.72
C MET A 54 -16.17 -0.51 14.49
N PHE A 55 -15.48 -1.65 14.57
CA PHE A 55 -14.02 -1.72 14.48
C PHE A 55 -13.59 -2.77 13.46
N GLY A 56 -12.74 -2.37 12.52
CA GLY A 56 -11.97 -3.29 11.68
C GLY A 56 -10.74 -3.80 12.43
N CYS A 57 -10.54 -5.11 12.42
CA CYS A 57 -9.35 -5.80 12.91
C CYS A 57 -8.65 -6.48 11.72
N PHE A 58 -7.31 -6.40 11.68
CA PHE A 58 -6.47 -6.90 10.59
C PHE A 58 -5.66 -8.11 11.05
N ASP A 59 -6.31 -9.10 11.68
CA ASP A 59 -5.65 -10.12 12.52
C ASP A 59 -4.56 -10.94 11.80
N ASN A 60 -4.70 -11.16 10.48
CA ASN A 60 -3.68 -11.81 9.63
C ASN A 60 -2.39 -10.96 9.42
N PHE A 61 -2.45 -9.66 9.70
CA PHE A 61 -1.33 -8.74 9.53
C PHE A 61 -0.86 -8.20 10.88
N VAL A 62 -1.77 -7.83 11.79
CA VAL A 62 -1.45 -7.25 13.10
C VAL A 62 -2.33 -7.88 14.16
N PRO A 63 -1.77 -8.44 15.25
CA PRO A 63 -2.55 -8.88 16.39
C PRO A 63 -3.33 -7.70 16.98
N CYS A 64 -4.56 -7.95 17.41
CA CYS A 64 -5.40 -6.96 18.06
C CYS A 64 -5.96 -7.53 19.38
N ASN A 65 -6.16 -6.65 20.36
CA ASN A 65 -6.90 -7.02 21.57
C ASN A 65 -8.42 -6.98 21.34
N ASN A 66 -9.20 -7.39 22.35
CA ASN A 66 -10.68 -7.41 22.36
C ASN A 66 -11.37 -6.02 22.24
N THR A 67 -10.63 -4.95 21.93
CA THR A 67 -11.16 -3.61 21.61
C THR A 67 -10.61 -3.08 20.27
N GLY A 68 -10.01 -3.96 19.46
CA GLY A 68 -9.45 -3.64 18.16
C GLY A 68 -8.28 -2.66 18.21
N VAL A 69 -7.54 -2.61 19.32
CA VAL A 69 -6.27 -1.87 19.43
C VAL A 69 -5.14 -2.81 19.01
N PRO A 70 -4.24 -2.38 18.11
CA PRO A 70 -3.13 -3.22 17.67
C PRO A 70 -2.15 -3.52 18.81
N ASP A 71 -1.63 -4.74 18.82
CA ASP A 71 -0.53 -5.20 19.66
C ASP A 71 0.65 -5.60 18.78
N HIS A 72 1.58 -4.65 18.59
CA HIS A 72 2.69 -4.82 17.66
C HIS A 72 3.79 -5.71 18.22
N THR A 73 4.08 -6.80 17.52
CA THR A 73 5.18 -7.73 17.83
C THR A 73 6.34 -7.53 16.86
N PRO A 74 7.59 -7.93 17.20
CA PRO A 74 8.72 -7.85 16.28
C PRO A 74 8.53 -8.64 14.97
N MET A 75 7.79 -9.76 15.03
CA MET A 75 7.47 -10.59 13.88
C MET A 75 6.05 -11.15 14.03
N ASN A 76 5.19 -10.91 13.04
CA ASN A 76 3.85 -11.48 12.91
C ASN A 76 3.62 -12.14 11.53
N TYR A 77 4.69 -12.29 10.73
CA TYR A 77 4.63 -12.79 9.35
C TYR A 77 3.73 -11.97 8.42
N ALA A 78 3.46 -10.71 8.76
CA ALA A 78 2.60 -9.80 7.99
C ALA A 78 3.11 -9.63 6.55
N LEU A 79 4.43 -9.58 6.34
CA LEU A 79 5.05 -9.53 5.01
C LEU A 79 4.82 -10.83 4.21
N HIS A 80 4.90 -12.01 4.84
CA HIS A 80 4.53 -13.28 4.17
C HIS A 80 3.04 -13.34 3.83
N HIS A 81 2.18 -12.78 4.69
CA HIS A 81 0.75 -12.67 4.40
C HIS A 81 0.47 -11.74 3.21
N LEU A 82 1.24 -10.65 3.07
CA LEU A 82 1.19 -9.78 1.89
C LEU A 82 1.68 -10.51 0.62
N GLU A 83 2.81 -11.20 0.70
CA GLU A 83 3.37 -11.94 -0.44
C GLU A 83 2.38 -12.99 -0.97
N ARG A 84 1.83 -13.83 -0.07
CA ARG A 84 0.85 -14.87 -0.41
C ARG A 84 -0.43 -14.28 -1.00
N LEU A 85 -0.85 -13.10 -0.53
CA LEU A 85 -2.00 -12.40 -1.10
C LEU A 85 -1.73 -11.97 -2.55
N LEU A 86 -0.56 -11.39 -2.83
CA LEU A 86 -0.15 -11.01 -4.20
C LEU A 86 -0.04 -12.22 -5.14
N GLN A 87 0.51 -13.34 -4.67
CA GLN A 87 0.60 -14.60 -5.43
C GLN A 87 -0.78 -15.20 -5.75
N ASN A 88 -1.69 -15.23 -4.76
CA ASN A 88 -3.06 -15.73 -4.94
C ASN A 88 -3.83 -14.87 -5.96
N ILE A 89 -3.78 -13.55 -5.84
CA ILE A 89 -4.46 -12.62 -6.77
C ILE A 89 -3.90 -12.75 -8.18
N SER A 90 -2.57 -12.90 -8.32
CA SER A 90 -1.94 -13.16 -9.63
C SER A 90 -2.46 -14.44 -10.26
N THR A 91 -2.71 -15.48 -9.46
CA THR A 91 -3.25 -16.76 -9.92
C THR A 91 -4.72 -16.63 -10.35
N GLU A 92 -5.57 -16.02 -9.52
CA GLU A 92 -6.98 -15.81 -9.85
C GLU A 92 -7.20 -14.94 -11.12
N LEU A 93 -6.37 -13.91 -11.31
CA LEU A 93 -6.45 -13.05 -12.50
C LEU A 93 -6.04 -13.80 -13.78
N LYS A 94 -4.98 -14.61 -13.72
CA LYS A 94 -4.58 -15.48 -14.84
C LYS A 94 -5.69 -16.45 -15.23
N GLU A 95 -6.36 -17.06 -14.25
CA GLU A 95 -7.48 -17.96 -14.52
C GLU A 95 -8.69 -17.27 -15.16
N LYS A 96 -9.03 -16.05 -14.72
CA LYS A 96 -10.14 -15.28 -15.29
C LYS A 96 -9.84 -14.84 -16.73
N TRP A 97 -8.67 -14.24 -16.98
CA TRP A 97 -8.32 -13.75 -18.32
C TRP A 97 -8.13 -14.87 -19.35
N SER A 98 -7.65 -16.05 -18.91
CA SER A 98 -7.60 -17.25 -19.77
C SER A 98 -9.00 -17.69 -20.22
N LYS A 99 -10.04 -17.51 -19.39
CA LYS A 99 -11.44 -17.82 -19.74
C LYS A 99 -12.06 -16.76 -20.66
N ASP A 100 -11.66 -15.50 -20.50
CA ASP A 100 -12.12 -14.37 -21.33
C ASP A 100 -11.39 -14.29 -22.70
N GLY A 101 -10.47 -15.22 -23.00
CA GLY A 101 -9.69 -15.23 -24.25
C GLY A 101 -8.64 -14.12 -24.35
N ILE A 102 -8.30 -13.47 -23.23
CA ILE A 102 -7.30 -12.40 -23.17
C ILE A 102 -5.96 -13.03 -22.76
N ASP A 103 -5.08 -13.26 -23.74
CA ASP A 103 -3.72 -13.74 -23.47
C ASP A 103 -2.86 -12.61 -22.87
N LYS A 104 -2.90 -12.53 -21.53
CA LYS A 104 -1.99 -11.76 -20.68
C LYS A 104 -1.18 -12.70 -19.79
N THR A 105 -0.58 -13.71 -20.41
CA THR A 105 0.31 -14.70 -19.75
C THR A 105 1.45 -14.07 -18.94
N ASP A 106 1.85 -12.84 -19.25
CA ASP A 106 3.02 -12.17 -18.66
C ASP A 106 2.75 -11.34 -17.38
N LEU A 107 1.49 -11.16 -16.94
CA LEU A 107 1.23 -10.38 -15.72
C LEU A 107 1.52 -11.18 -14.44
N GLN A 108 2.56 -10.79 -13.71
CA GLN A 108 3.00 -11.40 -12.46
C GLN A 108 3.05 -10.31 -11.37
N LEU A 109 1.95 -10.09 -10.63
CA LEU A 109 1.88 -9.01 -9.62
C LEU A 109 2.86 -9.25 -8.47
N ASP A 110 3.21 -10.52 -8.24
CA ASP A 110 4.27 -10.97 -7.35
C ASP A 110 5.67 -10.43 -7.72
N LYS A 111 5.84 -9.86 -8.93
CA LYS A 111 7.09 -9.27 -9.44
C LYS A 111 7.02 -7.79 -9.76
N LEU A 112 5.85 -7.16 -9.63
CA LEU A 112 5.72 -5.72 -9.83
C LEU A 112 6.19 -4.95 -8.60
N ASP A 113 6.57 -3.69 -8.82
CA ASP A 113 6.79 -2.73 -7.74
C ASP A 113 5.53 -2.52 -6.90
N VAL A 114 5.71 -2.29 -5.61
CA VAL A 114 4.65 -2.29 -4.60
C VAL A 114 4.58 -0.92 -3.92
N VAL A 115 3.41 -0.29 -4.01
CA VAL A 115 3.07 0.91 -3.23
C VAL A 115 2.14 0.50 -2.09
N LEU A 116 2.54 0.73 -0.85
CA LEU A 116 1.73 0.37 0.33
C LEU A 116 0.95 1.58 0.84
N ILE A 117 -0.38 1.44 0.98
CA ILE A 117 -1.25 2.54 1.40
C ILE A 117 -2.14 2.08 2.55
N GLY A 118 -1.93 2.66 3.74
CA GLY A 118 -2.71 2.39 4.94
C GLY A 118 -3.63 3.57 5.26
N PHE A 119 -4.95 3.40 5.12
CA PHE A 119 -5.93 4.42 5.50
C PHE A 119 -6.53 4.17 6.89
N SER A 120 -6.65 5.21 7.73
CA SER A 120 -7.31 5.14 9.04
C SER A 120 -6.68 4.06 9.94
N LYS A 121 -7.45 3.06 10.41
CA LYS A 121 -6.87 1.89 11.10
C LYS A 121 -5.91 1.07 10.23
N GLY A 122 -5.99 1.12 8.89
CA GLY A 122 -5.04 0.46 7.99
C GLY A 122 -3.58 0.91 8.18
N CYS A 123 -3.34 2.10 8.73
CA CYS A 123 -2.00 2.54 9.16
C CYS A 123 -1.35 1.59 10.18
N VAL A 124 -2.12 0.81 10.96
CA VAL A 124 -1.54 -0.16 11.90
C VAL A 124 -0.83 -1.30 11.16
N VAL A 125 -1.31 -1.69 9.97
CA VAL A 125 -0.63 -2.70 9.13
C VAL A 125 0.74 -2.18 8.69
N LEU A 126 0.82 -0.91 8.27
CA LEU A 126 2.11 -0.29 7.94
C LEU A 126 3.03 -0.23 9.16
N ASN A 127 2.50 0.20 10.31
CA ASN A 127 3.26 0.21 11.56
C ASN A 127 3.82 -1.17 11.91
N GLN A 128 3.09 -2.26 11.65
CA GLN A 128 3.58 -3.63 11.85
C GLN A 128 4.70 -4.00 10.87
N PHE A 129 4.59 -3.62 9.59
CA PHE A 129 5.69 -3.82 8.63
C PHE A 129 6.99 -3.14 9.08
N LEU A 130 6.93 -1.99 9.78
CA LEU A 130 8.14 -1.35 10.36
C LEU A 130 8.82 -2.21 11.43
N TYR A 131 8.06 -2.96 12.23
CA TYR A 131 8.64 -3.93 13.17
C TYR A 131 9.29 -5.10 12.42
N GLU A 132 8.63 -5.65 11.40
CA GLU A 132 9.15 -6.78 10.63
C GLU A 132 10.37 -6.41 9.76
N PHE A 133 10.38 -5.23 9.14
CA PHE A 133 11.55 -4.67 8.47
C PHE A 133 12.75 -4.58 9.41
N HIS A 134 12.53 -4.11 10.65
CA HIS A 134 13.57 -4.05 11.66
C HIS A 134 14.04 -5.45 12.07
N TYR A 135 13.11 -6.38 12.35
CA TYR A 135 13.42 -7.76 12.68
C TYR A 135 14.29 -8.42 11.60
N LEU A 136 13.82 -8.42 10.35
CA LEU A 136 14.53 -9.00 9.20
C LEU A 136 15.90 -8.35 8.97
N LYS A 137 16.00 -7.02 8.98
CA LYS A 137 17.27 -6.32 8.66
C LYS A 137 18.21 -6.11 9.85
N THR A 138 17.89 -6.58 11.06
CA THR A 138 18.77 -6.42 12.24
C THR A 138 18.88 -7.63 13.16
N LEU A 139 17.84 -8.47 13.25
CA LEU A 139 17.82 -9.64 14.14
C LEU A 139 18.01 -10.95 13.37
N THR A 140 17.59 -11.01 12.11
CA THR A 140 17.79 -12.17 11.21
C THR A 140 18.35 -11.75 9.85
N PRO A 141 19.54 -11.08 9.79
CA PRO A 141 20.07 -10.52 8.55
C PRO A 141 20.40 -11.57 7.47
N ASP A 142 20.64 -12.83 7.87
CA ASP A 142 20.88 -13.96 6.96
C ASP A 142 19.56 -14.57 6.40
N ASP A 143 18.39 -14.11 6.87
CA ASP A 143 17.08 -14.51 6.36
C ASP A 143 16.68 -13.61 5.17
N GLU A 144 16.99 -14.08 3.97
CA GLU A 144 16.66 -13.38 2.73
C GLU A 144 15.23 -13.66 2.22
N THR A 145 14.41 -14.47 2.92
CA THR A 145 13.11 -14.96 2.39
C THR A 145 12.17 -13.86 1.92
N MET A 146 12.15 -12.72 2.62
CA MET A 146 11.31 -11.56 2.29
C MET A 146 12.06 -10.44 1.55
N SER A 147 13.36 -10.60 1.22
CA SER A 147 14.15 -9.54 0.59
C SER A 147 13.56 -9.11 -0.77
N ASP A 148 13.09 -10.05 -1.59
CA ASP A 148 12.50 -9.74 -2.91
C ASP A 148 11.19 -8.94 -2.82
N LEU A 149 10.39 -9.12 -1.76
CA LEU A 149 9.22 -8.29 -1.50
C LEU A 149 9.63 -6.92 -0.96
N VAL A 150 10.53 -6.87 0.03
CA VAL A 150 10.99 -5.62 0.66
C VAL A 150 11.65 -4.69 -0.36
N ASN A 151 12.48 -5.23 -1.25
CA ASN A 151 13.19 -4.46 -2.28
C ASN A 151 12.29 -3.89 -3.39
N ARG A 152 11.03 -4.33 -3.48
CA ARG A 152 10.02 -3.80 -4.42
C ARG A 152 9.10 -2.76 -3.80
N ILE A 153 9.18 -2.54 -2.48
CA ILE A 153 8.37 -1.52 -1.81
C ILE A 153 9.12 -0.19 -1.89
N HIS A 154 8.71 0.69 -2.80
CA HIS A 154 9.36 2.00 -2.98
C HIS A 154 8.66 3.13 -2.23
N ASP A 155 7.33 3.04 -2.07
CA ASP A 155 6.52 4.10 -1.47
C ASP A 155 5.54 3.56 -0.42
N MET A 156 5.48 4.25 0.73
CA MET A 156 4.56 3.95 1.83
C MET A 156 3.76 5.19 2.24
N TYR A 157 2.44 5.08 2.18
CA TYR A 157 1.48 6.15 2.43
C TYR A 157 0.67 5.89 3.71
N TRP A 158 0.90 6.70 4.75
CA TRP A 158 0.02 6.76 5.92
C TRP A 158 -1.07 7.79 5.65
N LEU A 159 -2.27 7.31 5.30
CA LEU A 159 -3.45 8.15 5.05
C LEU A 159 -4.30 8.28 6.31
N ASP A 160 -4.17 9.42 6.97
CA ASP A 160 -4.96 9.88 8.11
C ASP A 160 -5.10 8.85 9.23
N GLY A 161 -3.94 8.33 9.64
CA GLY A 161 -3.79 7.24 10.60
C GLY A 161 -4.40 7.52 11.96
N GLY A 162 -5.22 6.58 12.44
CA GLY A 162 -5.93 6.69 13.72
C GLY A 162 -6.50 5.35 14.17
N HIS A 163 -6.50 5.12 15.49
CA HIS A 163 -7.16 3.96 16.11
C HIS A 163 -7.69 4.30 17.51
N SER A 164 -8.34 3.32 18.16
CA SER A 164 -8.97 3.43 19.47
C SER A 164 -7.99 3.38 20.67
N GLY A 165 -6.70 3.14 20.42
CA GLY A 165 -5.67 3.02 21.46
C GLY A 165 -5.00 4.35 21.81
N GLY A 166 -4.51 4.46 23.04
CA GLY A 166 -3.93 5.68 23.62
C GLY A 166 -2.48 6.00 23.27
N LYS A 167 -1.85 5.23 22.37
CA LYS A 167 -0.44 5.35 21.94
C LYS A 167 -0.17 4.52 20.68
N ASN A 168 1.01 4.69 20.10
CA ASN A 168 1.51 3.93 18.94
C ASN A 168 0.56 4.04 17.72
N THR A 169 -0.10 5.18 17.55
CA THR A 169 -0.80 5.51 16.30
C THR A 169 0.20 5.78 15.19
N TRP A 170 1.33 6.42 15.54
CA TRP A 170 2.50 6.56 14.67
C TRP A 170 3.75 6.03 15.39
N ILE A 171 4.66 5.42 14.65
CA ILE A 171 5.88 4.85 15.23
C ILE A 171 6.85 5.97 15.64
N THR A 172 7.27 5.96 16.90
CA THR A 172 8.24 6.93 17.44
C THR A 172 9.57 6.29 17.86
N SER A 173 9.70 4.96 17.72
CA SER A 173 10.93 4.24 18.04
C SER A 173 12.02 4.51 17.01
N ARG A 174 13.09 5.18 17.44
CA ARG A 174 14.20 5.56 16.55
C ARG A 174 14.82 4.38 15.79
N SER A 175 14.97 3.21 16.40
CA SER A 175 15.61 2.04 15.75
C SER A 175 14.78 1.48 14.58
N LEU A 176 13.44 1.53 14.69
CA LEU A 176 12.53 1.17 13.61
C LEU A 176 12.63 2.17 12.45
N LEU A 177 12.58 3.47 12.77
CA LEU A 177 12.67 4.54 11.78
C LEU A 177 14.06 4.61 11.10
N GLU A 178 15.12 4.26 11.82
CA GLU A 178 16.49 4.15 11.28
C GLU A 178 16.66 2.91 10.38
N THR A 179 15.79 1.90 10.51
CA THR A 179 15.73 0.82 9.51
C THR A 179 14.92 1.24 8.31
N LEU A 180 13.75 1.88 8.49
CA LEU A 180 12.94 2.39 7.39
C LEU A 180 13.73 3.39 6.51
N ALA A 181 14.46 4.31 7.13
CA ALA A 181 15.32 5.27 6.40
C ALA A 181 16.43 4.57 5.58
N ARG A 182 17.04 3.50 6.12
CA ARG A 182 18.07 2.71 5.42
C ARG A 182 17.53 1.87 4.26
N LEU A 183 16.23 1.54 4.24
CA LEU A 183 15.60 0.85 3.12
C LEU A 183 15.38 1.74 1.90
N GLY A 184 15.52 3.07 2.02
CA GLY A 184 15.34 4.01 0.90
C GLY A 184 13.88 4.25 0.49
N ILE A 185 12.92 3.74 1.25
CA ILE A 185 11.48 3.86 1.00
C ILE A 185 11.03 5.31 1.17
N ASN A 186 10.30 5.84 0.19
CA ASN A 186 9.61 7.13 0.28
C ASN A 186 8.45 7.05 1.26
N VAL A 187 8.41 7.98 2.23
CA VAL A 187 7.36 8.04 3.25
C VAL A 187 6.44 9.22 2.98
N HIS A 188 5.15 8.94 2.81
CA HIS A 188 4.13 9.94 2.51
C HIS A 188 3.15 10.05 3.68
N ILE A 189 3.18 11.19 4.38
CA ILE A 189 2.36 11.46 5.56
C ILE A 189 1.17 12.33 5.14
N HIS A 190 -0.02 11.75 5.13
CA HIS A 190 -1.25 12.48 4.85
C HIS A 190 -2.12 12.51 6.11
N VAL A 191 -2.62 13.68 6.50
CA VAL A 191 -3.44 13.85 7.71
C VAL A 191 -4.54 14.88 7.52
N THR A 192 -5.61 14.75 8.29
CA THR A 192 -6.67 15.74 8.43
C THR A 192 -6.70 16.30 9.85
N PRO A 193 -7.29 17.50 10.04
CA PRO A 193 -7.65 18.01 11.36
C PRO A 193 -8.46 17.02 12.21
N TYR A 194 -9.20 16.06 11.64
CA TYR A 194 -9.97 15.07 12.41
C TYR A 194 -9.08 14.11 13.24
N GLN A 195 -7.87 13.82 12.78
CA GLN A 195 -6.91 13.04 13.57
C GLN A 195 -5.97 13.93 14.39
N ILE A 196 -5.37 14.97 13.78
CA ILE A 196 -4.31 15.75 14.44
C ILE A 196 -4.81 16.88 15.34
N ASN A 197 -6.06 17.34 15.19
CA ASN A 197 -6.64 18.38 16.06
C ASN A 197 -7.71 17.80 17.02
N ASP A 198 -7.71 16.49 17.27
CA ASP A 198 -8.58 15.88 18.27
C ASP A 198 -7.99 16.03 19.69
N ASP A 199 -8.52 16.98 20.46
CA ASP A 199 -8.14 17.23 21.86
C ASP A 199 -8.33 16.02 22.79
N ARG A 200 -9.15 15.03 22.41
CA ARG A 200 -9.34 13.77 23.16
C ARG A 200 -8.26 12.75 22.84
N ARG A 201 -7.58 12.89 21.69
CA ARG A 201 -6.51 11.99 21.22
C ARG A 201 -5.20 12.75 20.90
N PRO A 202 -4.69 13.59 21.83
CA PRO A 202 -3.58 14.50 21.56
C PRO A 202 -2.23 13.82 21.35
N TRP A 203 -2.13 12.50 21.58
CA TRP A 203 -0.94 11.73 21.22
C TRP A 203 -0.79 11.60 19.70
N ILE A 204 -1.88 11.54 18.92
CA ILE A 204 -1.81 11.31 17.46
C ILE A 204 -0.94 12.38 16.79
N ARG A 205 -1.21 13.66 17.08
CA ARG A 205 -0.39 14.79 16.58
C ARG A 205 1.06 14.78 17.08
N LYS A 206 1.28 14.35 18.33
CA LYS A 206 2.62 14.30 18.93
C LYS A 206 3.46 13.19 18.29
N GLU A 207 2.87 12.01 18.12
CA GLU A 207 3.49 10.85 17.49
C GLU A 207 3.70 11.07 15.99
N GLU A 208 2.71 11.61 15.26
CA GLU A 208 2.82 11.95 13.83
C GLU A 208 3.96 12.93 13.57
N LYS A 209 4.00 14.03 14.33
CA LYS A 209 5.10 15.00 14.23
C LYS A 209 6.45 14.35 14.54
N ALA A 210 6.53 13.55 15.61
CA ALA A 210 7.77 12.86 15.96
C ALA A 210 8.23 11.86 14.88
N PHE A 211 7.30 11.12 14.27
CA PHE A 211 7.55 10.20 13.16
C PHE A 211 8.18 10.95 11.97
N GLY A 212 7.52 12.02 11.49
CA GLY A 212 8.02 12.84 10.38
C GLY A 212 9.34 13.56 10.69
N ASP A 213 9.48 14.13 11.89
CA ASP A 213 10.70 14.84 12.30
C ASP A 213 11.90 13.89 12.45
N TRP A 214 11.70 12.67 12.98
CA TRP A 214 12.77 11.67 13.07
C TRP A 214 13.18 11.13 11.71
N LEU A 215 12.25 10.78 10.84
CA LEU A 215 12.57 10.26 9.50
C LEU A 215 13.36 11.28 8.67
N LYS A 216 12.95 12.56 8.69
CA LYS A 216 13.71 13.66 8.06
C LYS A 216 15.12 13.79 8.65
N LYS A 217 15.25 13.71 9.97
CA LYS A 217 16.56 13.77 10.66
C LYS A 217 17.46 12.55 10.36
N LEU A 218 16.87 11.41 10.02
CA LEU A 218 17.57 10.18 9.61
C LEU A 218 17.87 10.15 8.10
N GLY A 219 17.49 11.19 7.34
CA GLY A 219 17.78 11.32 5.91
C GLY A 219 16.79 10.60 4.99
N ALA A 220 15.65 10.14 5.50
CA ALA A 220 14.61 9.54 4.66
C ALA A 220 13.91 10.57 3.76
N SER A 221 13.42 10.11 2.60
CA SER A 221 12.50 10.87 1.75
C SER A 221 11.14 10.94 2.42
N VAL A 222 10.69 12.14 2.83
CA VAL A 222 9.44 12.32 3.58
C VAL A 222 8.63 13.50 3.05
N THR A 223 7.44 13.22 2.50
CA THR A 223 6.41 14.23 2.19
C THR A 223 5.39 14.33 3.33
N ARG A 224 4.78 15.51 3.49
CA ARG A 224 3.71 15.71 4.50
C ARG A 224 2.63 16.67 3.97
N THR A 225 1.40 16.18 3.96
CA THR A 225 0.23 16.90 3.43
C THR A 225 -0.88 16.96 4.48
N VAL A 226 -1.36 18.17 4.79
CA VAL A 226 -2.56 18.37 5.62
C VAL A 226 -3.76 18.61 4.70
N HIS A 227 -4.66 17.64 4.61
CA HIS A 227 -5.91 17.79 3.89
C HIS A 227 -6.91 18.59 4.73
N PHE A 228 -7.69 19.45 4.08
CA PHE A 228 -8.78 20.21 4.70
C PHE A 228 -8.37 21.09 5.91
N GLU A 229 -7.13 21.59 5.94
CA GLU A 229 -6.54 22.30 7.09
C GLU A 229 -7.42 23.44 7.66
N ASN A 230 -8.14 24.16 6.80
CA ASN A 230 -9.02 25.27 7.16
C ASN A 230 -10.48 24.88 7.42
N GLN A 231 -10.80 23.58 7.49
CA GLN A 231 -12.17 23.08 7.71
C GLN A 231 -12.38 22.58 9.14
N VAL A 232 -13.65 22.52 9.57
CA VAL A 232 -14.01 21.94 10.86
C VAL A 232 -13.67 20.44 10.86
N PRO A 233 -12.96 19.91 11.88
CA PRO A 233 -12.65 18.49 11.99
C PRO A 233 -13.90 17.61 12.01
N THR A 234 -14.09 16.73 11.02
CA THR A 234 -15.23 15.80 10.97
C THR A 234 -14.85 14.41 10.48
N LEU A 235 -15.66 13.41 10.85
CA LEU A 235 -15.55 12.06 10.29
C LEU A 235 -15.80 12.05 8.75
N LYS A 236 -16.57 13.03 8.23
CA LYS A 236 -16.71 13.22 6.78
C LYS A 236 -15.36 13.58 6.16
N SER A 237 -14.68 14.63 6.66
CA SER A 237 -13.37 15.04 6.14
C SER A 237 -12.30 13.94 6.26
N HIS A 238 -12.39 13.06 7.26
CA HIS A 238 -11.53 11.87 7.36
C HIS A 238 -11.72 10.90 6.19
N LEU A 239 -12.98 10.58 5.83
CA LEU A 239 -13.30 9.69 4.71
C LEU A 239 -13.05 10.35 3.35
N GLU A 240 -13.34 11.65 3.23
CA GLU A 240 -13.17 12.46 2.01
C GLU A 240 -11.70 12.56 1.55
N VAL A 241 -10.73 12.20 2.42
CA VAL A 241 -9.32 11.97 2.02
C VAL A 241 -9.23 10.96 0.88
N LEU A 242 -10.02 9.89 0.89
CA LEU A 242 -9.97 8.84 -0.12
C LEU A 242 -10.38 9.34 -1.52
N ASP A 243 -11.23 10.37 -1.59
CA ASP A 243 -11.70 10.96 -2.85
C ASP A 243 -10.72 12.00 -3.41
N VAL A 244 -10.00 12.72 -2.54
CA VAL A 244 -9.05 13.78 -2.94
C VAL A 244 -7.59 13.32 -3.01
N PHE A 245 -7.26 12.21 -2.35
CA PHE A 245 -5.92 11.63 -2.37
C PHE A 245 -5.59 11.10 -3.77
N LYS A 246 -4.37 11.41 -4.21
CA LYS A 246 -3.77 10.84 -5.41
C LYS A 246 -2.36 10.40 -5.01
N PRO A 247 -2.00 9.12 -5.18
CA PRO A 247 -0.62 8.68 -4.98
C PRO A 247 0.23 9.25 -6.12
N ASP A 248 1.42 9.75 -5.78
CA ASP A 248 2.42 10.23 -6.74
C ASP A 248 3.17 9.03 -7.33
N VAL A 249 2.47 8.16 -8.08
CA VAL A 249 3.11 7.01 -8.73
C VAL A 249 3.62 7.39 -10.11
N THR A 250 4.94 7.33 -10.27
CA THR A 250 5.69 7.61 -11.50
C THR A 250 5.96 6.34 -12.31
#